data_AF-B0C1Z0-F1
#
_entry.id   AF-B0C1Z0-F1
#
_cell.length_a   1.000
_cell.length_b   1.000
_cell.length_c   1.000
_cell.angle_alpha   90.00
_cell.angle_beta   90.00
_cell.angle_gamma   90.00
#
_symmetry.space_group_name_H-M   'P 1'
#
loop_
_entity.id
_entity.type
_entity.pdbx_description
1 polymer ?
#
loop_
_entity_poly.entity_id
_entity_poly.type
_entity_poly.pdbx_seq_one_letter_code
_entity_poly.pdbx_strand_id
1 'polypeptide(L)'
;MPKKKGTPGGNPNPVQTPQFIAKQFKADDVPEGVKLQKGLTAVRLPEDIADLVNGLGKEKPAWLRRVITTAVKQELMGGEE
;
A
#
# COMPACT_ATOMS: atom_id res chain seq x y z
N MET A 1 -3.04 27.81 27.39
CA MET A 1 -3.51 28.18 26.03
C MET A 1 -2.70 27.40 24.99
N PRO A 2 -3.28 26.48 24.21
CA PRO A 2 -2.48 25.67 23.29
C PRO A 2 -2.19 26.43 21.97
N LYS A 3 -0.94 26.88 21.83
CA LYS A 3 -0.23 27.26 20.59
C LYS A 3 1.23 26.85 20.83
N LYS A 4 2.08 26.40 19.90
CA LYS A 4 2.00 25.62 18.66
C LYS A 4 3.22 24.68 18.72
N LYS A 5 3.19 23.44 18.18
CA LYS A 5 4.46 22.86 17.67
C LYS A 5 4.75 23.55 16.33
N GLY A 6 5.57 24.60 16.39
CA GLY A 6 6.11 25.39 15.28
C GLY A 6 5.19 26.42 14.60
N THR A 7 4.84 27.51 15.31
CA THR A 7 4.44 28.91 14.88
C THR A 7 3.64 29.19 13.59
N PRO A 8 2.86 30.29 13.55
CA PRO A 8 1.39 30.41 13.52
C PRO A 8 0.66 29.63 12.40
N GLY A 9 -0.63 29.31 12.59
CA GLY A 9 -1.52 28.72 11.57
C GLY A 9 -1.69 27.20 11.54
N GLY A 10 -0.99 26.43 12.37
CA GLY A 10 -1.12 24.96 12.42
C GLY A 10 -1.61 24.46 13.77
N ASN A 11 -2.53 23.49 13.77
CA ASN A 11 -3.11 22.91 14.97
C ASN A 11 -2.01 22.23 15.84
N PRO A 12 -1.79 22.64 17.10
CA PRO A 12 -0.78 22.05 17.99
C PRO A 12 -0.98 20.56 18.26
N ASN A 13 -2.23 20.08 18.20
CA ASN A 13 -2.60 18.69 18.40
C ASN A 13 -3.36 18.21 17.16
N PRO A 14 -2.67 17.80 16.09
CA PRO A 14 -3.34 17.31 14.90
C PRO A 14 -4.11 16.03 15.22
N VAL A 15 -5.43 16.13 15.32
CA VAL A 15 -6.33 14.99 15.45
C VAL A 15 -6.82 14.64 14.06
N GLN A 16 -6.47 13.46 13.57
CA GLN A 16 -7.06 12.92 12.34
C GLN A 16 -8.49 12.47 12.66
N THR A 17 -9.49 13.07 12.00
CA THR A 17 -10.88 12.64 12.20
C THR A 17 -11.07 11.22 11.66
N PRO A 18 -12.01 10.44 12.21
CA PRO A 18 -12.34 9.11 11.66
C PRO A 18 -12.68 9.16 10.16
N GLN A 19 -13.30 10.26 9.71
CA GLN A 19 -13.61 10.52 8.30
C GLN A 19 -12.36 10.75 7.44
N PHE A 20 -11.32 11.38 8.00
CA PHE A 20 -10.03 11.56 7.32
C PHE A 20 -9.29 10.25 7.19
N ILE A 21 -9.29 9.42 8.24
CA ILE A 21 -8.69 8.08 8.23
C ILE A 21 -9.43 7.17 7.24
N ALA A 22 -10.77 7.23 7.21
CA ALA A 22 -11.59 6.46 6.27
C ALA A 22 -11.33 6.83 4.79
N LYS A 23 -10.83 8.05 4.53
CA LYS A 23 -10.48 8.56 3.20
C LYS A 23 -8.98 8.46 2.89
N GLN A 24 -8.14 7.98 3.81
CA GLN A 24 -6.75 7.66 3.46
C GLN A 24 -6.77 6.57 2.39
N PHE A 25 -5.98 6.80 1.34
CA PHE A 25 -5.86 5.96 0.14
C PHE A 25 -6.07 4.47 0.45
N LYS A 26 -7.28 3.99 0.20
CA LYS A 26 -7.58 2.56 0.21
C LYS A 26 -7.09 2.02 -1.11
N ALA A 27 -6.36 0.91 -1.08
CA ALA A 27 -6.08 0.18 -2.30
C ALA A 27 -7.40 -0.44 -2.76
N ASP A 28 -7.91 0.00 -3.92
CA ASP A 28 -9.22 -0.41 -4.43
C ASP A 28 -9.33 -1.94 -4.65
N ASP A 29 -8.19 -2.62 -4.78
CA ASP A 29 -8.10 -4.05 -5.05
C ASP A 29 -7.91 -4.92 -3.78
N VAL A 30 -7.96 -4.32 -2.58
CA VAL A 30 -7.78 -5.04 -1.31
C VAL A 30 -9.12 -5.18 -0.59
N PRO A 31 -9.53 -6.41 -0.20
CA PRO A 31 -10.78 -6.63 0.53
C PRO A 31 -10.84 -5.82 1.83
N GLU A 32 -12.05 -5.39 2.19
CA GLU A 32 -12.27 -4.64 3.41
C GLU A 32 -11.83 -5.44 4.65
N GLY A 33 -11.10 -4.81 5.58
CA GLY A 33 -10.56 -5.45 6.78
C GLY A 33 -9.17 -6.06 6.63
N VAL A 34 -8.64 -6.22 5.40
CA VAL A 34 -7.27 -6.70 5.20
C VAL A 34 -6.28 -5.56 5.42
N LYS A 35 -5.41 -5.71 6.43
CA LYS A 35 -4.35 -4.74 6.71
C LYS A 35 -3.18 -4.96 5.78
N LEU A 36 -2.84 -3.95 4.99
CA LEU A 36 -1.55 -3.91 4.28
C LEU A 36 -0.42 -3.69 5.28
N GLN A 37 0.74 -4.25 4.98
CA GLN A 37 1.95 -3.94 5.74
C GLN A 37 2.29 -2.44 5.65
N LYS A 38 2.93 -1.90 6.69
CA LYS A 38 3.28 -0.46 6.74
C LYS A 38 4.43 -0.09 5.79
N GLY A 39 5.32 -1.03 5.49
CA GLY A 39 6.46 -0.84 4.60
C GLY A 39 6.15 -1.25 3.16
N LEU A 40 6.90 -0.70 2.21
CA LEU A 40 6.88 -1.17 0.83
C LEU A 40 7.84 -2.36 0.68
N THR A 41 7.36 -3.46 0.11
CA THR A 41 8.25 -4.51 -0.41
C THR A 41 8.75 -4.05 -1.77
N ALA A 42 10.03 -3.72 -1.85
CA ALA A 42 10.69 -3.31 -3.08
C ALA A 42 11.88 -4.22 -3.37
N VAL A 43 11.96 -4.72 -4.59
CA VAL A 43 13.05 -5.56 -5.08
C VAL A 43 13.51 -5.04 -6.45
N ARG A 44 14.80 -5.16 -6.75
CA ARG A 44 15.31 -4.85 -8.08
C ARG A 44 14.96 -5.99 -9.03
N LEU A 45 14.52 -5.64 -10.23
CA LEU A 45 14.22 -6.58 -11.31
C LEU A 45 15.23 -6.37 -12.46
N PRO A 46 15.45 -7.39 -13.30
CA PRO A 46 16.06 -7.20 -14.62
C PRO A 46 15.33 -6.09 -15.40
N GLU A 47 16.08 -5.32 -16.20
CA GLU A 47 15.59 -4.11 -16.86
C GLU A 47 14.42 -4.40 -17.82
N ASP A 48 14.53 -5.47 -18.62
CA ASP A 48 13.49 -5.96 -19.52
C ASP A 48 12.19 -6.33 -18.79
N ILE A 49 12.30 -7.00 -17.64
CA ILE A 49 11.15 -7.35 -16.81
C ILE A 49 10.55 -6.10 -16.15
N ALA A 50 11.40 -5.18 -15.70
CA ALA A 50 10.96 -3.93 -15.11
C ALA A 50 10.15 -3.10 -16.12
N ASP A 51 10.58 -3.05 -17.38
CA ASP A 51 9.87 -2.36 -18.46
C ASP A 51 8.49 -2.98 -18.71
N LEU A 52 8.40 -4.31 -18.78
CA LEU A 52 7.12 -5.01 -18.93
C LEU A 52 6.15 -4.72 -17.77
N VAL A 53 6.66 -4.79 -16.53
CA VAL A 53 5.85 -4.54 -15.34
C VAL A 53 5.43 -3.07 -15.26
N ASN A 54 6.29 -2.14 -15.65
CA ASN A 54 5.96 -0.71 -15.69
C ASN A 54 4.97 -0.36 -16.81
N GLY A 55 4.96 -1.12 -17.91
CA GLY A 55 3.98 -1.00 -18.99
C GLY A 55 2.53 -1.24 -18.57
N LEU A 56 2.29 -1.90 -17.43
CA LEU A 56 0.96 -2.12 -16.87
C LEU A 56 0.27 -0.85 -16.34
N GLY A 57 1.02 0.24 -16.14
CA GLY A 57 0.45 1.53 -15.73
C GLY A 57 -0.33 1.47 -14.41
N LYS A 58 -1.61 1.85 -14.43
CA LYS A 58 -2.48 1.91 -13.24
C LYS A 58 -2.80 0.54 -12.65
N GLU A 59 -2.79 -0.51 -13.47
CA GLU A 59 -3.11 -1.88 -13.05
C GLU A 59 -1.92 -2.55 -12.33
N LYS A 60 -0.73 -1.94 -12.40
CA LYS A 60 0.51 -2.49 -11.83
C LYS A 60 0.39 -2.94 -10.38
N PRO A 61 -0.15 -2.15 -9.43
CA PRO A 61 -0.21 -2.55 -8.03
C PRO A 61 -1.11 -3.77 -7.80
N ALA A 62 -2.26 -3.80 -8.45
CA ALA A 62 -3.21 -4.92 -8.34
C ALA A 62 -2.63 -6.20 -8.94
N TRP A 63 -1.99 -6.08 -10.11
CA TRP A 63 -1.32 -7.20 -10.76
C TRP A 63 -0.17 -7.77 -9.91
N LEU A 64 0.71 -6.90 -9.38
CA LEU A 64 1.82 -7.32 -8.52
C LEU A 64 1.30 -8.01 -7.26
N ARG A 65 0.28 -7.44 -6.61
CA ARG A 65 -0.32 -8.03 -5.41
C ARG A 65 -0.88 -9.42 -5.69
N ARG A 66 -1.60 -9.61 -6.80
CA ARG A 66 -2.11 -10.91 -7.21
C ARG A 66 -0.97 -11.91 -7.42
N VAL A 67 0.01 -11.57 -8.26
CA VAL A 67 1.12 -12.48 -8.62
C VAL A 67 1.91 -12.89 -7.38
N ILE A 68 2.31 -11.94 -6.54
CA ILE A 68 3.07 -12.22 -5.31
C ILE A 68 2.24 -13.10 -4.37
N THR A 69 0.95 -12.78 -4.16
CA THR A 69 0.08 -13.55 -3.26
C THR A 69 -0.10 -14.98 -3.73
N THR A 70 -0.31 -15.18 -5.04
CA THR A 70 -0.44 -16.51 -5.64
C THR A 70 0.83 -17.31 -5.47
N ALA A 71 1.99 -16.74 -5.82
CA ALA A 71 3.28 -17.41 -5.69
C ALA A 71 3.59 -17.80 -4.24
N VAL A 72 3.36 -16.89 -3.28
CA VAL A 72 3.57 -17.17 -1.85
C VAL A 72 2.68 -18.32 -1.37
N LYS A 73 1.38 -18.32 -1.74
CA LYS A 73 0.46 -19.39 -1.35
C LYS A 73 0.89 -20.74 -1.92
N GLN A 74 1.32 -20.77 -3.17
CA GLN A 74 1.72 -22.00 -3.85
C GLN A 74 3.05 -22.52 -3.31
N GLU A 75 4.07 -21.67 -3.24
CA GLU A 75 5.45 -22.09 -2.99
C GLU A 75 5.80 -22.18 -1.51
N LEU A 76 5.22 -21.30 -0.68
CA LEU A 76 5.63 -21.15 0.72
C LEU A 76 4.59 -21.67 1.72
N MET A 77 3.31 -21.73 1.31
CA MET A 77 2.23 -22.24 2.16
C MET A 77 1.78 -23.65 1.80
N GLY A 78 2.48 -24.32 0.86
CA GLY A 78 2.27 -25.73 0.53
C GLY A 78 0.99 -26.00 -0.27
N GLY A 79 0.58 -25.07 -1.15
CA GLY A 79 -0.68 -25.02 -1.89
C GLY A 79 -1.51 -26.31 -1.93
N GLU A 80 -2.61 -26.33 -1.18
CA GLU A 80 -3.74 -27.20 -1.48
C GLU A 80 -4.51 -26.57 -2.66
N GLU A 81 -4.68 -27.35 -3.74
CA GLU A 81 -5.61 -27.09 -4.86
C GLU A 81 -7.05 -26.89 -4.38
#